data_AF-A0A2W4L7N9-F1
#
_entry.id   AF-A0A2W4L7N9-F1
#
_cell.length_a   1.000
_cell.length_b   1.000
_cell.length_c   1.000
_cell.angle_alpha   90.00
_cell.angle_beta   90.00
_cell.angle_gamma   90.00
#
_symmetry.space_group_name_H-M   'P 1'
#
loop_
_entity.id
_entity.type
_entity.pdbx_description
1 polymer ?
#
loop_
_entity_poly.entity_id
_entity_poly.type
_entity_poly.pdbx_seq_one_letter_code
_entity_poly.pdbx_strand_id
1 'polypeptide(L)'
;MSAIPYRADIDGLRAVAVSAVMLFHAGATFAPGGFIGVDVFFVISGYLITSIILAELKQGTFSIWNFYERRIRRLVPALTLVIVTSAILGWFILTPDDYNNFGSSVIAAAAFYSNFHFHSQSGYFAPEAETLPLLHTWSLGVEEQFYLLAPAFILLLNLPRLERLRAPIFLVS
;
A
#
# COMPACT_ATOMS: atom_id res chain seq x y z
N MET A 1 -1.99 -22.60 -5.17
CA MET A 1 -1.06 -22.68 -4.01
C MET A 1 0.08 -21.72 -4.27
N SER A 2 0.44 -20.86 -3.30
CA SER A 2 1.56 -19.93 -3.48
C SER A 2 2.86 -20.73 -3.64
N ALA A 3 3.72 -20.28 -4.54
CA ALA A 3 5.03 -20.90 -4.81
C ALA A 3 5.99 -20.87 -3.59
N ILE A 4 5.65 -20.12 -2.54
CA ILE A 4 6.41 -19.97 -1.30
C ILE A 4 5.55 -20.46 -0.11
N PRO A 5 6.12 -21.24 0.83
CA PRO A 5 5.45 -21.63 2.06
C PRO A 5 5.04 -20.41 2.89
N TYR A 6 3.93 -20.53 3.61
CA TYR A 6 3.44 -19.46 4.48
C TYR A 6 4.48 -19.10 5.56
N ARG A 7 4.75 -17.80 5.71
CA ARG A 7 5.79 -17.23 6.58
C ARG A 7 5.14 -16.36 7.66
N ALA A 8 4.73 -17.01 8.76
CA ALA A 8 4.06 -16.33 9.87
C ALA A 8 4.95 -15.28 10.55
N ASP A 9 6.27 -15.48 10.52
CA ASP A 9 7.29 -14.53 10.98
C ASP A 9 7.19 -13.18 10.24
N ILE A 10 7.06 -13.23 8.91
CA ILE A 10 6.95 -12.03 8.06
C ILE A 10 5.64 -11.29 8.34
N ASP A 11 4.53 -12.02 8.42
CA ASP A 11 3.24 -11.40 8.72
C ASP A 11 3.22 -10.78 10.12
N GLY A 12 3.88 -11.41 11.10
CA GLY A 12 4.07 -10.85 12.44
C GLY A 12 4.86 -9.54 12.41
N LEU A 13 5.94 -9.48 11.64
CA LEU A 13 6.71 -8.24 11.48
C LEU A 13 5.89 -7.11 10.85
N ARG A 14 5.05 -7.43 9.85
CA ARG A 14 4.12 -6.45 9.26
C ARG A 14 3.09 -5.96 10.27
N ALA A 15 2.55 -6.87 11.08
CA ALA A 15 1.60 -6.51 12.13
C ALA A 15 2.23 -5.58 13.18
N VAL A 16 3.47 -5.85 13.59
CA VAL A 16 4.24 -4.98 14.50
C VAL A 16 4.46 -3.61 13.85
N ALA A 17 4.87 -3.56 12.59
CA ALA A 17 5.11 -2.33 11.86
C ALA A 17 3.84 -1.45 11.78
N VAL A 18 2.70 -2.02 11.39
CA VAL A 18 1.42 -1.30 11.35
C VAL A 18 0.97 -0.86 12.75
N SER A 19 1.14 -1.72 13.76
CA SER A 19 0.78 -1.38 15.15
C SER A 19 1.58 -0.19 15.67
N ALA A 20 2.88 -0.12 15.34
CA ALA A 20 3.72 1.01 15.70
C ALA A 20 3.21 2.32 15.06
N VAL A 21 2.80 2.28 13.79
CA VAL A 21 2.20 3.45 13.10
C VAL A 21 0.90 3.87 13.76
N MET A 22 0.03 2.92 14.12
CA MET A 22 -1.24 3.21 14.79
C MET A 22 -1.01 3.84 16.17
N LEU A 23 -0.10 3.29 16.97
CA LEU A 23 0.23 3.83 18.30
C LEU A 23 0.82 5.24 18.22
N PHE A 24 1.66 5.50 17.21
CA PHE A 24 2.20 6.83 16.96
C PHE A 24 1.10 7.85 16.69
N HIS A 25 0.15 7.54 15.80
CA HIS A 25 -0.99 8.43 15.51
C HIS A 25 -1.99 8.53 16.68
N ALA A 26 -2.03 7.54 17.56
CA ALA A 26 -2.83 7.59 18.80
C ALA A 26 -2.18 8.45 19.90
N GLY A 27 -1.02 9.06 19.66
CA GLY A 27 -0.33 9.91 20.63
C GLY A 27 0.44 9.15 21.72
N ALA A 28 0.79 7.89 21.49
CA ALA A 28 1.54 7.09 22.46
C ALA A 28 2.97 7.63 22.67
N THR A 29 3.27 8.13 23.87
CA THR A 29 4.57 8.75 24.22
C THR A 29 5.75 7.77 24.21
N PHE A 30 5.49 6.47 24.35
CA PHE A 30 6.50 5.41 24.31
C PHE A 30 6.85 4.93 22.89
N ALA A 31 6.17 5.44 21.85
CA ALA A 31 6.41 5.08 20.46
C ALA A 31 6.68 6.32 19.55
N PRO A 32 7.60 7.22 19.92
CA PRO A 32 7.83 8.48 19.18
C PRO A 32 8.37 8.25 17.75
N GLY A 33 8.96 7.08 17.49
CA GLY A 33 9.45 6.68 16.16
C GLY A 33 8.51 5.76 15.39
N GLY A 34 7.25 5.60 15.81
CA GLY A 34 6.34 4.62 15.20
C GLY A 34 6.05 4.84 13.72
N PHE A 35 6.27 6.06 13.20
CA PHE A 35 6.18 6.36 11.77
C PHE A 35 7.14 5.53 10.89
N ILE A 36 8.28 5.09 11.44
CA ILE A 36 9.24 4.20 10.74
C ILE A 36 8.59 2.86 10.36
N GLY A 37 7.51 2.48 11.05
CA GLY A 37 6.72 1.30 10.70
C GLY A 37 6.19 1.32 9.27
N VAL A 38 5.95 2.50 8.67
CA VAL A 38 5.53 2.60 7.26
C VAL A 38 6.64 2.10 6.33
N ASP A 39 7.88 2.55 6.53
CA ASP A 39 9.02 2.14 5.71
C ASP A 39 9.30 0.64 5.83
N VAL A 40 9.27 0.13 7.06
CA VAL A 40 9.45 -1.30 7.35
C VAL A 40 8.36 -2.13 6.66
N PHE A 41 7.10 -1.68 6.73
CA PHE A 41 5.99 -2.36 6.07
C PHE A 41 6.19 -2.41 4.55
N PHE A 42 6.58 -1.30 3.91
CA PHE A 42 6.83 -1.26 2.47
C PHE A 42 8.00 -2.14 2.04
N VAL A 43 9.11 -2.14 2.79
CA VAL A 43 10.25 -3.02 2.49
C VAL A 43 9.83 -4.49 2.54
N ILE A 44 9.08 -4.89 3.57
CA ILE A 44 8.60 -6.27 3.71
C ILE A 44 7.61 -6.63 2.59
N SER A 45 6.68 -5.73 2.29
CA SER A 45 5.72 -5.88 1.17
C SER A 45 6.45 -6.07 -0.17
N GLY A 46 7.48 -5.27 -0.44
CA GLY A 46 8.31 -5.37 -1.63
C GLY A 46 9.08 -6.68 -1.73
N TYR A 47 9.70 -7.11 -0.62
CA TYR A 47 10.39 -8.41 -0.53
C TYR A 47 9.45 -9.58 -0.83
N LEU A 48 8.28 -9.61 -0.17
CA LEU A 48 7.34 -10.71 -0.28
C LEU A 48 6.82 -10.86 -1.72
N ILE A 49 6.44 -9.75 -2.34
CA ILE A 49 5.84 -9.75 -3.67
C ILE A 49 6.85 -10.08 -4.75
N THR A 50 8.05 -9.50 -4.67
CA THR A 50 9.15 -9.87 -5.55
C THR A 50 9.47 -11.37 -5.42
N SER A 51 9.54 -11.89 -4.19
CA SER A 51 9.82 -13.30 -3.94
C SER A 51 8.75 -14.21 -4.55
N ILE A 52 7.46 -13.90 -4.36
CA ILE A 52 6.33 -14.66 -4.91
C ILE A 52 6.39 -14.67 -6.45
N ILE A 53 6.58 -13.51 -7.07
CA ILE A 53 6.64 -13.39 -8.53
C ILE A 53 7.81 -14.23 -9.07
N LEU A 54 9.01 -14.09 -8.50
CA LEU A 54 10.18 -14.85 -8.93
C LEU A 54 10.02 -16.36 -8.74
N ALA A 55 9.38 -16.79 -7.65
CA ALA A 55 9.12 -18.20 -7.39
C ALA A 55 8.11 -18.78 -8.39
N GLU A 56 7.00 -18.08 -8.66
CA GLU A 56 6.01 -18.47 -9.67
C GLU A 56 6.61 -18.46 -11.09
N LEU A 57 7.49 -17.51 -11.41
CA LEU A 57 8.20 -17.45 -12.69
C LEU A 57 9.15 -18.64 -12.86
N LYS A 58 9.93 -18.99 -11.84
CA LYS A 58 10.81 -20.17 -11.86
C LYS A 58 10.05 -21.47 -12.05
N GLN A 59 8.82 -21.54 -11.53
CA GLN A 59 7.93 -22.69 -11.68
C GLN A 59 7.12 -22.67 -12.98
N GLY A 60 7.18 -21.59 -13.77
CA GLY A 60 6.39 -21.43 -14.99
C GLY A 60 4.89 -21.24 -14.74
N THR A 61 4.48 -20.89 -13.52
CA THR A 61 3.08 -20.79 -13.10
C THR A 61 2.59 -19.36 -12.93
N PHE A 62 3.47 -18.35 -13.12
CA PHE A 62 3.12 -16.95 -12.94
C PHE A 62 2.04 -16.50 -13.94
N SER A 63 0.96 -15.91 -13.42
CA SER A 63 -0.08 -15.27 -14.21
C SER A 63 -0.35 -13.88 -13.65
N ILE A 64 -0.17 -12.86 -14.48
CA ILE A 64 -0.43 -11.47 -14.13
C ILE A 64 -1.89 -11.24 -13.76
N TRP A 65 -2.81 -11.91 -14.45
CA TRP A 65 -4.24 -11.84 -14.16
C TRP A 65 -4.56 -12.41 -12.78
N ASN A 66 -4.06 -13.61 -12.49
CA ASN A 66 -4.27 -14.24 -11.18
C ASN A 66 -3.63 -13.43 -10.04
N PHE A 67 -2.48 -12.78 -10.31
CA PHE A 67 -1.83 -11.90 -9.35
C PHE A 67 -2.72 -10.71 -8.96
N TYR A 68 -3.26 -9.98 -9.94
CA TYR A 68 -4.15 -8.84 -9.66
C TYR A 68 -5.50 -9.27 -9.07
N GLU A 69 -6.07 -10.38 -9.55
CA GLU A 69 -7.33 -10.90 -9.02
C GLU A 69 -7.25 -11.19 -7.52
N ARG A 70 -6.19 -11.88 -7.08
CA ARG A 70 -5.97 -12.21 -5.66
C ARG A 70 -5.88 -10.96 -4.79
N ARG A 71 -5.27 -9.89 -5.31
CA ARG A 71 -5.14 -8.61 -4.61
C ARG A 71 -6.47 -7.89 -4.49
N ILE A 72 -7.19 -7.77 -5.60
CA ILE A 72 -8.50 -7.14 -5.65
C ILE A 72 -9.45 -7.83 -4.65
N ARG A 73 -9.51 -9.16 -4.66
CA ARG A 73 -10.36 -9.95 -3.72
C ARG A 73 -9.97 -9.77 -2.26
N ARG A 74 -8.71 -9.44 -1.96
CA ARG A 74 -8.21 -9.21 -0.61
C ARG A 74 -8.45 -7.78 -0.13
N LEU A 75 -8.30 -6.79 -1.00
CA LEU A 75 -8.22 -5.37 -0.62
C LEU A 75 -9.54 -4.63 -0.80
N VAL A 76 -10.22 -4.83 -1.93
CA VAL A 76 -11.43 -4.07 -2.28
C VAL A 76 -12.54 -4.23 -1.25
N PRO A 77 -12.82 -5.43 -0.68
CA PRO A 77 -13.87 -5.56 0.34
C PRO A 77 -13.61 -4.69 1.58
N ALA A 78 -12.38 -4.71 2.09
CA ALA A 78 -12.00 -3.92 3.27
C ALA A 78 -12.01 -2.42 2.98
N LEU A 79 -11.47 -2.00 1.84
CA LEU A 79 -11.47 -0.58 1.44
C LEU A 79 -12.89 -0.07 1.22
N THR A 80 -13.75 -0.86 0.56
CA THR A 80 -15.17 -0.51 0.35
C THR A 80 -15.88 -0.33 1.68
N LEU A 81 -15.66 -1.23 2.63
CA LEU A 81 -16.22 -1.11 3.97
C LEU A 81 -15.80 0.20 4.63
N VAL A 82 -14.49 0.51 4.62
CA VAL A 82 -13.97 1.76 5.20
C VAL A 82 -14.58 2.99 4.53
N ILE A 83 -14.65 3.02 3.19
CA ILE A 83 -15.23 4.14 2.43
C ILE A 83 -16.71 4.31 2.76
N VAL A 84 -17.49 3.23 2.72
CA VAL A 84 -18.94 3.29 2.97
C VAL A 84 -19.22 3.70 4.41
N THR A 85 -18.54 3.11 5.38
CA THR A 85 -18.69 3.50 6.79
C THR A 85 -18.28 4.96 7.01
N SER A 86 -17.18 5.41 6.41
CA SER A 86 -16.74 6.81 6.51
C SER A 86 -17.73 7.77 5.87
N ALA A 87 -18.35 7.41 4.75
CA ALA A 87 -19.38 8.22 4.10
C ALA A 87 -20.65 8.32 4.94
N ILE A 88 -21.12 7.19 5.49
CA ILE A 88 -22.29 7.18 6.38
C ILE A 88 -22.04 8.05 7.61
N LEU A 89 -20.89 7.87 8.28
CA LEU A 89 -20.56 8.67 9.47
C LEU A 89 -20.30 10.13 9.12
N GLY A 90 -19.63 10.39 7.99
CA GLY A 90 -19.35 11.72 7.50
C GLY A 90 -20.61 12.56 7.28
N TRP A 91 -21.70 11.95 6.81
CA TRP A 91 -22.99 12.63 6.65
C TRP A 91 -23.54 13.22 7.95
N PHE A 92 -23.28 12.56 9.09
CA PHE A 92 -23.77 13.01 10.40
C PHE A 92 -22.78 13.91 11.14
N ILE A 93 -21.49 13.84 10.81
CA ILE A 93 -20.40 14.49 11.58
C ILE A 93 -19.86 15.72 10.86
N LEU A 94 -19.71 15.68 9.53
CA LEU A 94 -19.07 16.73 8.75
C LEU A 94 -20.05 17.86 8.39
N THR A 95 -19.51 19.06 8.20
CA THR A 95 -20.29 20.16 7.60
C THR A 95 -20.64 19.84 6.14
N PRO A 96 -21.67 20.49 5.55
CA PRO A 96 -22.01 20.26 4.15
C PRO A 96 -20.84 20.47 3.17
N ASP A 97 -20.00 21.49 3.43
CA ASP A 97 -18.83 21.78 2.58
C ASP A 97 -17.73 20.73 2.75
N ASP A 98 -17.45 20.30 3.99
CA ASP A 98 -16.47 19.23 4.26
C ASP A 98 -16.92 17.88 3.69
N TYR A 99 -18.21 17.58 3.75
CA TYR A 99 -18.77 16.35 3.18
C TYR A 99 -18.68 16.35 1.64
N ASN A 100 -18.89 17.50 1.00
CA ASN A 100 -18.67 17.65 -0.44
C ASN A 100 -17.18 17.46 -0.80
N ASN A 101 -16.27 18.05 -0.02
CA ASN A 101 -14.83 17.89 -0.21
C ASN A 101 -14.38 16.43 0.00
N PHE A 102 -14.94 15.75 1.01
CA PHE A 102 -14.71 14.33 1.30
C PHE A 102 -15.01 13.42 0.10
N GLY A 103 -15.96 13.79 -0.78
CA GLY A 103 -16.21 13.07 -2.03
C GLY A 103 -14.97 12.91 -2.91
N SER A 104 -14.08 13.91 -2.95
CA SER A 104 -12.81 13.82 -3.68
C SER A 104 -11.85 12.82 -3.02
N SER A 105 -11.82 12.76 -1.70
CA SER A 105 -11.04 11.77 -0.94
C SER A 105 -11.55 10.34 -1.18
N VAL A 106 -12.87 10.15 -1.30
CA VAL A 106 -13.48 8.86 -1.66
C VAL A 106 -13.04 8.40 -3.04
N ILE A 107 -13.10 9.29 -4.04
CA ILE A 107 -12.66 8.99 -5.41
C ILE A 107 -11.17 8.64 -5.42
N ALA A 108 -10.34 9.44 -4.74
CA ALA A 108 -8.90 9.21 -4.67
C ALA A 108 -8.58 7.86 -3.98
N ALA A 109 -9.27 7.51 -2.91
CA ALA A 109 -9.09 6.23 -2.22
C ALA A 109 -9.52 5.05 -3.10
N ALA A 110 -10.69 5.12 -3.72
CA ALA A 110 -11.20 4.06 -4.60
C ALA A 110 -10.32 3.85 -5.84
N ALA A 111 -9.69 4.91 -6.35
CA ALA A 111 -8.78 4.87 -7.48
C ALA A 111 -7.31 4.56 -7.10
N PHE A 112 -7.01 4.31 -5.81
CA PHE A 112 -5.65 4.15 -5.30
C PHE A 112 -4.72 5.33 -5.66
N TYR A 113 -5.25 6.55 -5.63
CA TYR A 113 -4.59 7.82 -6.00
C TYR A 113 -4.43 8.79 -4.82
N SER A 114 -4.84 8.39 -3.61
CA SER A 114 -4.84 9.22 -2.40
C SER A 114 -3.51 9.93 -2.12
N ASN A 115 -2.36 9.29 -2.39
CA ASN A 115 -1.05 9.89 -2.17
C ASN A 115 -0.85 11.19 -2.95
N PHE A 116 -1.27 11.23 -4.21
CA PHE A 116 -1.16 12.45 -5.00
C PHE A 116 -2.23 13.48 -4.61
N HIS A 117 -3.46 13.02 -4.36
CA HIS A 117 -4.57 13.89 -3.94
C HIS A 117 -4.24 14.66 -2.65
N PHE A 118 -3.76 13.96 -1.62
CA PHE A 118 -3.44 14.59 -0.34
C PHE A 118 -2.09 15.33 -0.37
N HIS A 119 -1.14 14.91 -1.20
CA HIS A 119 0.08 15.70 -1.42
C HIS A 119 -0.25 17.09 -2.00
N SER A 120 -1.21 17.18 -2.93
CA SER A 120 -1.66 18.44 -3.52
C SER A 120 -2.39 19.36 -2.53
N GLN A 121 -2.79 18.85 -1.36
CA GLN A 121 -3.47 19.59 -0.30
C GLN A 121 -2.54 19.92 0.88
N SER A 122 -1.23 19.89 0.67
CA SER A 122 -0.24 20.28 1.68
C SER A 122 0.19 21.74 1.50
N GLY A 123 0.47 22.45 2.61
CA GLY A 123 0.89 23.85 2.56
C GLY A 123 0.53 24.66 3.81
N TYR A 124 0.86 25.96 3.81
CA TYR A 124 0.67 26.84 4.96
C TYR A 124 -0.80 27.00 5.40
N PHE A 125 -1.73 26.91 4.45
CA PHE A 125 -3.18 26.99 4.70
C PHE A 125 -3.87 25.63 4.55
N ALA A 126 -3.12 24.52 4.59
CA ALA A 126 -3.70 23.19 4.49
C ALA A 126 -4.48 22.84 5.76
N PRO A 127 -5.59 22.08 5.64
CA PRO A 127 -6.23 21.45 6.79
C PRO A 127 -5.26 20.58 7.56
N GLU A 128 -5.46 20.47 8.87
CA GLU A 128 -4.70 19.55 9.71
C GLU A 128 -4.92 18.10 9.24
N ALA A 129 -3.84 17.32 9.14
CA ALA A 129 -3.87 15.95 8.64
C ALA A 129 -4.91 15.06 9.35
N GLU A 130 -5.12 15.29 10.65
CA GLU A 130 -6.06 14.55 11.50
C GLU A 130 -7.52 14.78 11.13
N THR A 131 -7.81 15.89 10.45
CA THR A 131 -9.16 16.27 10.03
C THR A 131 -9.53 15.77 8.65
N LEU A 132 -8.57 15.24 7.88
CA LEU A 132 -8.77 14.77 6.51
C LEU A 132 -9.20 13.31 6.50
N PRO A 133 -10.49 13.00 6.27
CA PRO A 133 -10.94 11.62 6.29
C PRO A 133 -10.30 10.84 5.14
N LEU A 134 -10.03 9.56 5.37
CA LEU A 134 -9.34 8.67 4.43
C LEU A 134 -7.89 9.07 4.10
N LEU A 135 -7.28 10.04 4.79
CA LEU A 135 -5.88 10.41 4.56
C LEU A 135 -4.95 9.20 4.55
N HIS A 136 -5.10 8.31 5.54
CA HIS A 136 -4.28 7.09 5.68
C HIS A 136 -4.28 6.16 4.45
N THR A 137 -5.24 6.29 3.53
CA THR A 137 -5.25 5.53 2.27
C THR A 137 -4.13 5.93 1.30
N TRP A 138 -3.38 7.00 1.59
CA TRP A 138 -2.20 7.38 0.81
C TRP A 138 -1.17 6.24 0.72
N SER A 139 -0.91 5.53 1.83
CA SER A 139 0.10 4.47 1.87
C SER A 139 -0.36 3.24 1.07
N LEU A 140 -1.66 2.94 1.12
CA LEU A 140 -2.30 1.92 0.30
C LEU A 140 -2.22 2.28 -1.20
N GLY A 141 -2.42 3.56 -1.55
CA GLY A 141 -2.26 4.04 -2.92
C GLY A 141 -0.84 3.81 -3.46
N VAL A 142 0.18 4.16 -2.67
CA VAL A 142 1.60 3.90 -3.01
C VAL A 142 1.87 2.41 -3.17
N GLU A 143 1.37 1.59 -2.24
CA GLU A 143 1.54 0.14 -2.25
C GLU A 143 0.92 -0.49 -3.52
N GLU A 144 -0.32 -0.13 -3.88
CA GLU A 144 -0.96 -0.66 -5.09
C GLU A 144 -0.33 -0.15 -6.39
N GLN A 145 0.13 1.10 -6.44
CA GLN A 145 0.92 1.62 -7.57
C GLN A 145 2.21 0.82 -7.75
N PHE A 146 2.93 0.53 -6.67
CA PHE A 146 4.09 -0.35 -6.70
C PHE A 146 3.73 -1.75 -7.22
N TYR A 147 2.60 -2.32 -6.77
CA TYR A 147 2.18 -3.65 -7.22
C TYR A 147 1.67 -3.73 -8.65
N LEU A 148 1.19 -2.62 -9.21
CA LEU A 148 0.88 -2.53 -10.64
C LEU A 148 2.16 -2.54 -11.49
N LEU A 149 3.22 -1.89 -11.01
CA LEU A 149 4.47 -1.74 -11.75
C LEU A 149 5.45 -2.91 -11.56
N ALA A 150 5.52 -3.49 -10.36
CA ALA A 150 6.51 -4.51 -10.00
C ALA A 150 6.46 -5.76 -10.89
N PRO A 151 5.30 -6.37 -11.20
CA PRO A 151 5.24 -7.52 -12.10
C PRO A 151 5.79 -7.20 -13.49
N ALA A 152 5.39 -6.06 -14.06
CA ALA A 152 5.85 -5.64 -15.38
C ALA A 152 7.37 -5.41 -15.39
N PHE A 153 7.89 -4.76 -14.35
CA PHE A 153 9.32 -4.52 -14.18
C PHE A 153 10.12 -5.82 -14.03
N ILE A 154 9.66 -6.76 -13.20
CA ILE A 154 10.32 -8.06 -12.99
C ILE A 154 10.28 -8.89 -14.29
N LEU A 155 9.14 -8.92 -14.99
CA LEU A 155 9.01 -9.62 -16.27
C LEU A 155 9.97 -9.05 -17.31
N LEU A 156 10.10 -7.72 -17.39
CA LEU A 156 11.05 -7.06 -18.27
C LEU A 156 12.48 -7.49 -17.93
N LEU A 157 12.91 -7.41 -16.67
CA LEU A 157 14.25 -7.84 -16.24
C LEU A 157 14.50 -9.34 -16.46
N ASN A 158 13.45 -10.15 -16.46
CA ASN A 158 13.55 -11.58 -16.67
C ASN A 158 13.73 -11.97 -18.16
N LEU A 159 13.67 -11.01 -19.09
CA LEU A 159 13.90 -11.28 -20.51
C LEU A 159 15.38 -11.67 -20.79
N PRO A 160 15.63 -12.70 -21.65
CA PRO A 160 16.99 -13.17 -21.96
C PRO A 160 17.92 -12.08 -22.50
N ARG A 161 17.36 -11.08 -23.20
CA ARG A 161 18.11 -9.97 -23.81
C ARG A 161 18.70 -8.98 -22.80
N LEU A 162 18.21 -8.99 -21.56
CA LEU A 162 18.63 -8.07 -20.50
C LEU A 162 19.57 -8.74 -19.47
N GLU A 163 20.05 -9.95 -19.73
CA GLU A 163 20.99 -10.67 -18.86
C GLU A 163 22.26 -9.88 -18.55
N ARG A 164 22.76 -9.07 -19.50
CA ARG A 164 23.94 -8.21 -19.32
C ARG A 164 23.72 -7.06 -18.32
N LEU A 165 22.49 -6.64 -18.07
CA LEU A 165 22.15 -5.60 -17.10
C LEU A 165 21.92 -6.14 -15.68
N ARG A 166 21.91 -7.47 -15.49
CA ARG A 166 21.78 -8.11 -14.16
C ARG A 166 23.07 -8.04 -13.35
N ALA A 167 24.22 -7.95 -14.01
CA ALA A 167 25.55 -8.02 -13.39
C ALA A 167 25.84 -6.92 -12.34
N PRO A 168 25.39 -5.66 -12.48
CA PRO A 168 25.68 -4.62 -11.48
C PRO A 168 24.71 -4.63 -10.28
N ILE A 169 23.50 -5.20 -10.42
CA ILE A 169 22.43 -5.08 -9.41
C ILE A 169 22.62 -6.06 -8.24
N PHE A 170 23.33 -7.17 -8.46
CA PHE A 170 23.60 -8.20 -7.44
C PHE A 170 25.01 -8.13 -6.81
N LEU A 171 25.85 -7.14 -7.17
CA LEU A 171 27.22 -7.01 -6.66
C LEU A 171 27.34 -6.20 -5.36
N VAL A 172 26.22 -5.82 -4.71
CA VAL A 172 26.20 -5.07 -3.44
C VAL A 172 25.54 -5.88 -2.31
N SER A 173 25.51 -7.21 -2.41
CA SER A 173 25.05 -8.11 -1.33
C SER A 173 26.10 -9.16 -1.01
#